data_AF-A0A821NX61-F1
#
_entry.id   AF-A0A821NX61-F1
#
_cell.length_a   1.000
_cell.length_b   1.000
_cell.length_c   1.000
_cell.angle_alpha   90.00
_cell.angle_beta   90.00
_cell.angle_gamma   90.00
#
_symmetry.space_group_name_H-M   'P 1'
#
loop_
_entity.id
_entity.type
_entity.pdbx_description
1 polymer ?
#
loop_
_entity_poly.entity_id
_entity_poly.type
_entity_poly.pdbx_seq_one_letter_code
_entity_poly.pdbx_strand_id
1 'polypeptide(L)'
;SRKYAKWWQQCFLAGINHMLLGFRNDYGIVECLQPLGVKDIEIRAKTWRASAFISFLDEFCSFVRRTITKDWSYEDRDVYLFYYSPKSKKIKWRISNEQQYQFLPDWFINEFS
;
A
#
# COMPACT_ATOMS: atom_id res chain seq x y z
N SER A 1 -1.85 12.55 14.25
CA SER A 1 -0.74 12.90 13.34
C SER A 1 -0.72 11.95 12.14
N ARG A 2 -0.16 12.34 10.98
CA ARG A 2 -0.03 11.46 9.79
C ARG A 2 0.82 10.21 10.03
N LYS A 3 1.71 10.21 11.02
CA LYS A 3 2.60 9.08 11.36
C LYS A 3 1.81 7.86 11.84
N TYR A 4 0.82 8.09 12.70
CA TYR A 4 -0.08 7.05 13.20
C TYR A 4 -0.86 6.37 12.07
N ALA A 5 -1.29 7.11 11.04
CA ALA A 5 -1.97 6.52 9.87
C ALA A 5 -1.06 5.50 9.15
N LYS A 6 0.19 5.88 8.87
CA LYS A 6 1.15 5.00 8.18
C LYS A 6 1.46 3.74 8.99
N TRP A 7 1.70 3.90 10.28
CA TRP A 7 1.97 2.78 11.18
C TRP A 7 0.80 1.81 11.26
N TRP A 8 -0.41 2.34 11.38
CA TRP A 8 -1.62 1.52 11.39
C TRP A 8 -1.78 0.78 10.06
N GLN A 9 -1.63 1.45 8.91
CA GLN A 9 -1.74 0.82 7.59
C GLN A 9 -0.76 -0.36 7.43
N GLN A 10 0.50 -0.16 7.79
CA GLN A 10 1.53 -1.20 7.70
C GLN A 10 1.20 -2.40 8.60
N CYS A 11 0.87 -2.14 9.87
CA CYS A 11 0.57 -3.22 10.81
C CYS A 11 -0.72 -3.96 10.47
N PHE A 12 -1.76 -3.22 10.08
CA PHE A 12 -3.05 -3.79 9.69
C PHE A 12 -2.91 -4.74 8.49
N LEU A 13 -2.21 -4.30 7.43
CA LEU A 13 -1.98 -5.14 6.25
C LEU A 13 -1.10 -6.36 6.54
N ALA A 14 -0.17 -6.25 7.49
CA ALA A 14 0.71 -7.35 7.90
C ALA A 14 0.11 -8.26 9.01
N GLY A 15 -1.11 -7.98 9.49
CA GLY A 15 -1.71 -8.75 10.60
C GLY A 15 -1.03 -8.56 11.97
N ILE A 16 -0.26 -7.48 12.15
CA ILE A 16 0.44 -7.16 13.38
C ILE A 16 -0.51 -6.44 14.34
N ASN A 17 -0.60 -6.91 15.59
CA ASN A 17 -1.54 -6.41 16.59
C ASN A 17 -0.94 -5.40 17.58
N HIS A 18 0.39 -5.38 17.73
CA HIS A 18 1.08 -4.56 18.73
C HIS A 18 2.34 -3.93 18.13
N MET A 19 2.66 -2.72 18.59
CA MET A 19 3.90 -2.02 18.29
C MET A 19 4.59 -1.57 19.58
N LEU A 20 5.91 -1.43 19.53
CA LEU A 20 6.69 -0.78 20.58
C LEU A 20 7.21 0.56 20.04
N LEU A 21 6.81 1.66 20.67
CA LEU A 21 7.24 3.00 20.29
C LEU A 21 8.46 3.41 21.11
N GLY A 22 9.56 3.75 20.42
CA GLY A 22 10.71 4.42 21.03
C GLY A 22 10.63 5.93 20.85
N PHE A 23 10.58 6.67 21.95
CA PHE A 23 10.68 8.12 21.95
C PHE A 23 12.13 8.52 22.21
N ARG A 24 12.72 9.20 21.23
CA ARG A 24 14.09 9.71 21.30
C ARG A 24 14.09 11.19 21.70
N ASN A 25 15.12 11.60 22.42
CA ASN A 25 15.44 13.00 22.65
C ASN A 25 16.10 13.66 21.43
N ASP A 26 16.45 14.93 21.57
CA ASP A 26 17.10 15.72 20.50
C ASP A 26 18.54 15.29 20.22
N TYR A 27 19.19 14.60 21.16
CA TYR A 27 20.49 13.95 20.96
C TYR A 27 20.39 12.59 20.26
N GLY A 28 19.17 12.13 19.94
CA GLY A 28 18.94 10.86 19.24
C GLY A 28 18.89 9.63 20.15
N ILE A 29 18.96 9.81 21.48
CA ILE A 29 18.93 8.71 22.46
C ILE A 29 17.47 8.36 22.78
N VAL A 30 17.12 7.07 22.72
CA VAL A 30 15.78 6.59 23.11
C VAL A 30 15.68 6.57 24.64
N GLU A 31 14.76 7.37 25.19
CA GLU A 31 14.58 7.51 26.64
C GLU A 31 13.32 6.79 27.14
N CYS A 32 12.37 6.50 26.26
CA CYS A 32 11.11 5.89 26.63
C CYS A 32 10.64 4.87 25.58
N LEU A 33 10.20 3.71 26.07
CA LEU A 33 9.54 2.67 25.29
C LEU A 33 8.09 2.56 25.72
N GLN A 34 7.16 2.66 24.77
CA GLN A 34 5.74 2.57 25.04
C GLN A 34 5.08 1.51 24.16
N PRO A 35 4.45 0.46 24.73
CA PRO A 35 3.64 -0.46 23.96
C PRO A 35 2.37 0.24 23.46
N LEU A 36 1.96 -0.09 22.24
CA LEU A 36 0.76 0.45 21.61
C LEU A 36 0.03 -0.66 20.86
N GLY A 37 -1.23 -0.90 21.22
CA GLY A 37 -2.12 -1.74 20.44
C GLY A 37 -2.48 -1.07 19.12
N VAL A 38 -2.46 -1.83 18.02
CA VAL A 38 -2.78 -1.30 16.69
C VAL A 38 -4.22 -0.80 16.62
N LYS A 39 -5.14 -1.43 17.36
CA LYS A 39 -6.54 -1.01 17.51
C LYS A 39 -6.68 0.38 18.16
N ASP A 40 -5.73 0.77 19.02
CA ASP A 40 -5.77 2.05 19.74
C ASP A 40 -5.22 3.22 18.90
N ILE A 41 -4.57 2.93 17.77
CA ILE A 41 -3.93 3.95 16.94
C ILE A 41 -4.98 4.89 16.34
N GLU A 42 -6.09 4.35 15.84
CA GLU A 42 -7.17 5.15 15.24
C GLU A 42 -7.77 6.12 16.26
N ILE A 43 -8.01 5.63 17.49
CA ILE A 43 -8.53 6.42 18.62
C ILE A 43 -7.62 7.63 18.91
N ARG A 44 -6.29 7.42 18.87
CA ARG A 44 -5.30 8.48 19.09
C ARG A 44 -5.17 9.47 17.93
N ALA A 45 -5.46 9.04 16.70
CA ALA A 45 -5.15 9.86 15.54
C ALA A 45 -6.19 10.94 15.24
N LYS A 46 -7.47 10.73 15.57
CA LYS A 46 -8.64 11.63 15.43
C LYS A 46 -8.92 12.22 14.03
N THR A 47 -7.98 12.17 13.09
CA THR A 47 -8.02 12.88 11.80
C THR A 47 -8.22 11.98 10.59
N TRP A 48 -8.31 10.66 10.78
CA TRP A 48 -8.58 9.68 9.72
C TRP A 48 -9.36 8.50 10.31
N ARG A 49 -9.99 7.69 9.45
CA ARG A 49 -10.78 6.53 9.84
C ARG A 49 -10.26 5.27 9.16
N ALA A 50 -10.15 4.18 9.91
CA ALA A 50 -9.75 2.87 9.38
C ALA A 50 -10.73 2.40 8.30
N SER A 51 -12.03 2.58 8.54
CA SER A 51 -13.09 2.24 7.59
C SER A 51 -12.90 2.94 6.24
N ALA A 52 -12.58 4.24 6.23
CA ALA A 52 -12.35 4.98 4.99
C ALA A 52 -11.16 4.43 4.19
N PHE A 53 -10.09 3.99 4.86
CA PHE A 53 -8.96 3.34 4.20
C PHE A 53 -9.35 1.97 3.62
N ILE A 54 -10.04 1.14 4.40
CA ILE A 54 -10.44 -0.21 3.98
C ILE A 54 -11.43 -0.15 2.82
N SER A 55 -12.44 0.73 2.88
CA SER A 55 -13.39 0.94 1.79
C SER A 55 -12.70 1.39 0.51
N PHE A 56 -11.75 2.34 0.61
CA PHE A 56 -10.97 2.75 -0.55
C PHE A 56 -10.12 1.61 -1.12
N LEU A 57 -9.46 0.83 -0.27
CA LEU A 57 -8.63 -0.30 -0.69
C LEU A 57 -9.46 -1.35 -1.43
N ASP A 58 -10.62 -1.71 -0.89
CA ASP A 58 -11.56 -2.64 -1.52
C ASP A 58 -12.08 -2.12 -2.87
N GLU A 59 -12.48 -0.85 -2.93
CA GLU A 59 -12.93 -0.21 -4.17
C GLU A 59 -11.81 -0.15 -5.21
N PHE A 60 -10.57 0.13 -4.79
CA PHE A 60 -9.42 0.16 -5.66
C PHE A 60 -9.05 -1.23 -6.19
N CYS A 61 -9.02 -2.26 -5.35
CA CYS A 61 -8.81 -3.65 -5.78
C CYS A 61 -9.90 -4.08 -6.77
N SER A 62 -11.16 -3.74 -6.50
CA SER A 62 -12.28 -3.98 -7.40
C SER A 62 -12.17 -3.21 -8.71
N PHE A 63 -11.61 -2.00 -8.68
CA PHE A 63 -11.31 -1.22 -9.88
C PHE A 63 -10.21 -1.89 -10.72
N VAL A 64 -9.08 -2.28 -10.11
CA VAL A 64 -7.97 -2.99 -10.78
C VAL A 64 -8.49 -4.26 -11.47
N ARG A 65 -9.26 -5.08 -10.76
CA ARG A 65 -9.85 -6.31 -11.30
C ARG A 65 -10.77 -6.07 -12.50
N ARG A 66 -11.52 -4.98 -12.51
CA ARG A 66 -12.39 -4.62 -13.65
C ARG A 66 -11.61 -4.03 -14.83
N THR A 67 -10.48 -3.38 -14.56
CA THR A 67 -9.65 -2.73 -15.58
C THR A 67 -8.77 -3.72 -16.33
N ILE A 68 -8.22 -4.73 -15.66
CA ILE A 68 -7.38 -5.76 -16.28
C ILE A 68 -8.31 -6.84 -16.87
N THR A 69 -8.64 -6.68 -18.15
CA THR A 69 -9.60 -7.54 -18.86
C THR A 69 -8.95 -8.62 -19.72
N LYS A 70 -7.64 -8.50 -19.98
CA LYS A 70 -6.86 -9.41 -20.81
C LYS A 70 -5.88 -10.16 -19.91
N ASP A 71 -5.81 -11.47 -20.10
CA ASP A 71 -4.77 -12.29 -19.46
C ASP A 71 -3.39 -11.90 -19.98
N TRP A 72 -2.40 -11.96 -19.09
CA TRP A 72 -1.04 -11.61 -19.46
C TRP A 72 -0.46 -12.66 -20.42
N SER A 73 0.24 -12.22 -21.47
CA SER A 73 0.93 -13.08 -22.42
C SER A 73 2.41 -12.70 -22.54
N TYR A 74 3.26 -13.68 -22.82
CA TYR A 74 4.69 -13.46 -23.03
C TYR A 74 5.00 -12.63 -24.28
N GLU A 75 4.13 -12.68 -25.29
CA GLU A 75 4.28 -11.96 -26.55
C GLU A 75 3.99 -10.46 -26.39
N ASP A 76 2.92 -10.12 -25.65
CA ASP A 76 2.50 -8.73 -25.47
C ASP A 76 3.27 -8.04 -24.34
N ARG A 77 3.56 -8.79 -23.27
CA ARG A 77 4.12 -8.30 -22.00
C ARG A 77 3.43 -7.03 -21.49
N ASP A 78 2.11 -6.93 -21.67
CA ASP A 78 1.35 -5.75 -21.29
C ASP A 78 1.37 -5.55 -19.76
N VAL A 79 1.75 -4.35 -19.33
CA VAL A 79 1.71 -3.92 -17.92
C VAL A 79 0.69 -2.79 -17.77
N TYR A 80 -0.30 -3.00 -16.89
CA TYR A 80 -1.28 -1.98 -16.52
C TYR A 80 -0.70 -1.09 -15.42
N LEU A 81 -0.37 0.15 -15.78
CA LEU A 81 0.20 1.15 -14.87
C LEU A 81 -0.90 2.01 -14.28
N PHE A 82 -1.10 1.94 -12.96
CA PHE A 82 -2.01 2.80 -12.22
C PHE A 82 -1.25 3.96 -11.56
N TYR A 83 -1.73 5.19 -11.73
CA TYR A 83 -1.11 6.37 -11.14
C TYR A 83 -2.15 7.31 -10.54
N TYR A 84 -1.84 7.84 -9.35
CA TYR A 84 -2.67 8.84 -8.69
C TYR A 84 -2.28 10.23 -9.18
N SER A 85 -3.26 11.00 -9.69
CA SER A 85 -3.08 12.40 -10.10
C SER A 85 -3.51 13.33 -8.96
N PRO A 86 -2.59 14.03 -8.28
CA PRO A 86 -2.93 14.90 -7.16
C PRO A 86 -3.81 16.09 -7.58
N LYS A 87 -3.59 16.63 -8.79
CA LYS A 87 -4.36 17.77 -9.33
C LYS A 87 -5.84 17.43 -9.49
N SER A 88 -6.13 16.24 -10.03
CA SER A 88 -7.50 15.80 -10.28
C SER A 88 -8.09 14.95 -9.16
N LYS A 89 -7.29 14.54 -8.16
CA LYS A 89 -7.65 13.57 -7.12
C LYS A 89 -8.28 12.30 -7.68
N LYS A 90 -7.76 11.83 -8.81
CA LYS A 90 -8.26 10.65 -9.53
C LYS A 90 -7.12 9.69 -9.78
N ILE A 91 -7.45 8.41 -9.75
CA ILE A 91 -6.59 7.36 -10.26
C ILE A 91 -6.80 7.28 -11.77
N LYS A 92 -5.70 7.27 -12.50
CA LYS A 92 -5.68 7.03 -13.94
C LYS A 92 -4.85 5.79 -14.21
N TRP A 93 -5.00 5.23 -15.38
CA TRP A 93 -4.21 4.09 -15.81
C TRP A 93 -3.86 4.16 -17.29
N ARG A 94 -2.84 3.41 -17.68
CA ARG A 94 -2.45 3.16 -19.07
C ARG A 94 -1.80 1.79 -19.19
N ILE A 95 -1.77 1.25 -20.40
CA ILE A 95 -1.01 0.04 -20.72
C ILE A 95 0.35 0.46 -21.29
N SER A 96 1.40 -0.28 -20.93
CA SER A 96 2.74 -0.14 -21.51
C SER A 96 3.39 -1.51 -21.59
N ASN A 97 4.20 -1.74 -22.62
CA ASN A 97 5.05 -2.91 -22.78
C ASN A 97 6.55 -2.57 -22.60
N GLU A 98 6.86 -1.33 -22.18
CA GLU A 98 8.24 -0.87 -22.04
C GLU A 98 8.99 -1.69 -20.98
N GLN A 99 10.23 -2.08 -21.29
CA GLN A 99 11.05 -2.97 -20.45
C GLN A 99 11.21 -2.45 -19.02
N GLN A 100 11.27 -1.14 -18.81
CA GLN A 100 11.44 -0.52 -17.49
C GLN A 100 10.28 -0.77 -16.52
N TYR A 101 9.11 -1.14 -17.02
CA TYR A 101 7.94 -1.45 -16.20
C TYR A 101 7.72 -2.96 -16.02
N GLN A 102 8.52 -3.79 -16.68
CA GLN A 102 8.46 -5.24 -16.52
C GLN A 102 9.03 -5.60 -15.15
N PHE A 103 8.21 -6.24 -14.32
CA PHE A 103 8.58 -6.63 -12.96
C PHE A 103 8.52 -8.14 -12.72
N LEU A 104 7.93 -8.91 -13.66
CA LEU A 104 7.94 -10.37 -13.61
C LEU A 104 9.22 -10.88 -14.27
N PRO A 105 10.11 -11.53 -13.51
CA PRO A 105 11.34 -12.09 -14.07
C PRO A 105 11.06 -13.37 -14.88
N ASP A 106 11.91 -13.65 -15.88
CA ASP A 106 11.69 -14.80 -16.77
C ASP A 106 11.63 -16.14 -16.03
N TRP A 107 12.39 -16.32 -14.94
CA TRP A 107 12.34 -17.56 -14.16
C TRP A 107 10.95 -17.82 -13.56
N PHE A 108 10.24 -16.78 -13.13
CA PHE A 108 8.91 -16.91 -12.56
C PHE A 108 7.90 -17.21 -13.66
N ILE A 109 7.99 -16.51 -14.79
CA ILE A 109 7.10 -16.75 -15.93
C ILE A 109 7.26 -18.18 -16.43
N ASN A 110 8.48 -18.65 -16.64
CA ASN A 110 8.75 -19.99 -17.15
C ASN A 110 8.31 -21.11 -16.19
N GLU A 111 8.21 -20.84 -14.88
CA GLU A 111 7.72 -21.81 -13.89
C GLU A 111 6.19 -21.96 -13.91
N PHE A 112 5.46 -20.91 -14.28
CA PHE A 112 3.99 -20.84 -14.21
C PHE A 112 3.30 -20.64 -15.58
N SER A 113 4.04 -20.79 -16.69
CA SER A 113 3.50 -20.80 -18.07
C SER A 113 3.17 -22.21 -18.50
#